data_AF-A0A7Y9WAI4-F1
#
_entry.id   AF-A0A7Y9WAI4-F1
#
_cell.length_a   1.000
_cell.length_b   1.000
_cell.length_c   1.000
_cell.angle_alpha   90.00
_cell.angle_beta   90.00
_cell.angle_gamma   90.00
#
_symmetry.space_group_name_H-M   'P 1'
#
loop_
_entity.id
_entity.type
_entity.pdbx_description
1 polymer ?
#
loop_
_entity_poly.entity_id
_entity_poly.type
_entity_poly.pdbx_seq_one_letter_code
_entity_poly.pdbx_strand_id
1 'polypeptide(L)'
;MRADPIQRAIDEDLVRVLYAQDPIAFFSHWFSIAVLVAIYWPAIPSPPLFVACFGFYAAANCGSLALWICNRRYPQLASPRGWIVLHAVRGMLLYSAPGLAIWFAFHSPQMDLPLLHTVMLVTLAAGVFMSNGFDLLNFSTAIPFLLFPSIVLHFGTHTFDRTILAIVLAFFFCAINVYAMSYRKLFRQVVQARVDQQYLAESLAAQKHVAEEASLAKTRFFAAASHDLRQPLHAIGLLAASLNDTAATPAQHAKTAEHIVYNVEALNQLFNQVLDLARLESGVTQVIRLHFRLAELFERVGSQYRPQAAAKGLALRIAPTTMIVHDDPVLLERVLSNLLSNAVRYTEEGAIWLGFRRAGRESGGFVEVRDSGIGIPAEEHEQVFEEFYQVANPQRDARQGHGLGLPTVKRLVEMLGGELRVRSAPGRGSVFRFSVQAGEAGGIVASLNETVVGGPSAQGRRVLCIDDDPSILEGLASLLARWGCDVRGTRDEVDALAVLETGFVPDAVLCDYQLANHRTGAQALTAVRHVLARAGHENIVTLLITGDMASAELAALALQGIPVLHKPVTPARLRRTLEMLWQQAELDKGRATAALALRADGEEGAAGKAESWSANGVMREAANGPPDEARI
;
A
#
# COMPACT_ATOMS: atom_id res chain seq x y z
N MET A 1 10.06 27.49 28.51
CA MET A 1 9.13 27.93 27.45
C MET A 1 9.88 27.91 26.12
N ARG A 2 9.80 26.82 25.35
CA ARG A 2 10.36 26.76 23.99
C ARG A 2 9.40 27.52 23.07
N ALA A 3 9.84 28.65 22.53
CA ALA A 3 9.09 29.35 21.50
C ALA A 3 8.97 28.44 20.26
N ASP A 4 7.78 28.45 19.64
CA ASP A 4 7.46 27.74 18.41
C ASP A 4 8.49 28.11 17.32
N PRO A 5 9.14 27.13 16.64
CA PRO A 5 10.11 27.40 15.58
C PRO A 5 9.57 28.34 14.49
N ILE A 6 8.26 28.30 14.23
CA ILE A 6 7.59 29.20 13.26
C ILE A 6 7.60 30.65 13.78
N GLN A 7 7.31 30.85 15.07
CA GLN A 7 7.32 32.19 15.67
C GLN A 7 8.72 32.83 15.65
N ARG A 8 9.76 32.02 15.82
CA ARG A 8 11.14 32.51 15.75
C ARG A 8 11.51 32.95 14.33
N ALA A 9 11.12 32.19 13.31
CA ALA A 9 11.34 32.56 11.91
C ALA A 9 10.61 33.87 11.54
N ILE A 10 9.36 34.03 12.01
CA ILE A 10 8.59 35.28 11.84
C ILE A 10 9.30 36.46 12.51
N ASP A 11 9.77 36.29 13.74
CA ASP A 11 10.46 37.35 14.48
C ASP A 11 11.81 37.72 13.79
N GLU A 12 12.53 36.76 13.22
CA GLU A 12 13.78 36.99 12.47
C GLU A 12 13.55 37.76 11.16
N ASP A 13 12.53 37.41 10.39
CA ASP A 13 12.16 38.14 9.18
C ASP A 13 11.68 39.56 9.49
N LEU A 14 10.91 39.73 10.57
CA LEU A 14 10.45 41.04 11.01
C LEU A 14 11.61 41.98 11.38
N VAL A 15 12.64 41.48 12.07
CA VAL A 15 13.86 42.25 12.35
C VAL A 15 14.54 42.70 11.06
N ARG A 16 14.66 41.82 10.06
CA ARG A 16 15.28 42.19 8.78
C ARG A 16 14.50 43.30 8.07
N VAL A 17 13.18 43.21 8.05
CA VAL A 17 12.32 44.21 7.40
C VAL A 17 12.43 45.57 8.10
N LEU A 18 12.33 45.60 9.44
CA LEU A 18 12.40 46.84 10.22
C LEU A 18 13.73 47.57 10.00
N TYR A 19 14.86 46.88 10.22
CA TYR A 19 16.18 47.50 10.09
C TYR A 19 16.61 47.76 8.63
N ALA A 20 15.95 47.16 7.63
CA ALA A 20 16.21 47.48 6.22
C ALA A 20 15.77 48.90 5.85
N GLN A 21 14.80 49.46 6.56
CA GLN A 21 14.22 50.79 6.27
C GLN A 21 14.91 51.94 7.04
N ASP A 22 15.77 51.62 8.01
CA ASP A 22 16.49 52.58 8.85
C ASP A 22 17.38 53.58 8.10
N PRO A 23 18.10 53.22 7.02
CA PRO A 23 18.90 54.19 6.27
C PRO A 23 18.06 55.33 5.69
N ILE A 24 16.84 55.02 5.21
CA ILE A 24 15.90 56.01 4.69
C ILE A 24 15.42 56.90 5.85
N ALA A 25 15.04 56.29 6.98
CA ALA A 25 14.63 57.03 8.16
C ALA A 25 15.73 57.98 8.67
N PHE A 26 16.99 57.54 8.71
CA PHE A 26 18.12 58.37 9.16
C PHE A 26 18.24 59.65 8.35
N PHE A 27 18.13 59.56 7.02
CA PHE A 27 18.15 60.71 6.13
C PHE A 27 16.94 61.63 6.35
N SER A 28 15.73 61.06 6.45
CA SER A 28 14.50 61.84 6.67
C SER A 28 14.53 62.63 7.97
N HIS A 29 15.10 62.09 9.05
CA HIS A 29 15.18 62.79 10.34
C HIS A 29 16.27 63.88 10.33
N TRP A 30 17.41 63.69 9.67
CA TRP A 30 18.38 64.77 9.47
C TRP A 30 17.82 65.91 8.63
N PHE A 31 17.08 65.57 7.58
CA PHE A 31 16.37 66.56 6.78
C PHE A 31 15.33 67.31 7.62
N SER A 32 14.56 66.60 8.45
CA SER A 32 13.61 67.22 9.39
C SER A 32 14.29 68.15 10.40
N ILE A 33 15.43 67.74 10.98
CA ILE A 33 16.23 68.59 11.88
C ILE A 33 16.66 69.87 11.15
N ALA A 34 17.23 69.75 9.94
CA ALA A 34 17.70 70.90 9.17
C ALA A 34 16.56 71.87 8.85
N VAL A 35 15.41 71.35 8.40
CA VAL A 35 14.22 72.16 8.10
C VAL A 35 13.69 72.85 9.35
N LEU A 36 13.51 72.12 10.46
CA LEU A 36 13.01 72.71 11.70
C LEU A 36 13.96 73.78 12.27
N VAL A 37 15.26 73.53 12.25
CA VAL A 37 16.25 74.51 12.71
C VAL A 37 16.19 75.77 11.85
N ALA A 38 16.11 75.62 10.52
CA ALA A 38 15.98 76.76 9.61
C ALA A 38 14.68 77.55 9.83
N ILE A 39 13.57 76.86 10.09
CA ILE A 39 12.27 77.47 10.37
C ILE A 39 12.30 78.29 11.67
N TYR A 40 12.96 77.78 12.72
CA TYR A 40 12.98 78.44 14.03
C TYR A 40 14.10 79.46 14.24
N TRP A 41 15.15 79.42 13.41
CA TRP A 41 16.31 80.29 13.50
C TRP A 41 15.99 81.80 13.62
N PRO A 42 15.01 82.37 12.88
CA PRO A 42 14.77 83.82 12.90
C PRO A 42 14.30 84.37 14.26
N ALA A 43 13.66 83.54 15.09
CA ALA A 43 13.07 83.98 16.36
C ALA A 43 12.97 82.80 17.34
N ILE A 44 14.09 82.46 17.99
CA ILE A 44 14.17 81.34 18.94
C ILE A 44 13.56 81.76 20.29
N PRO A 45 12.44 81.15 20.76
CA PRO A 45 11.79 81.58 22.00
C PRO A 45 12.61 81.31 23.27
N SER A 46 13.40 80.24 23.28
CA SER A 46 14.28 79.86 24.40
C SER A 46 15.53 79.13 23.90
N PRO A 47 16.66 79.85 23.68
CA PRO A 47 17.89 79.26 23.16
C PRO A 47 18.42 78.00 23.89
N PRO A 48 18.44 77.92 25.25
CA PRO A 48 18.96 76.73 25.92
C PRO A 48 18.07 75.50 25.72
N LEU A 49 16.74 75.66 25.77
CA LEU A 49 15.79 74.57 25.53
C LEU A 49 15.82 74.13 24.06
N PHE A 50 15.99 75.08 23.14
CA PHE A 50 16.14 74.79 21.72
C PHE A 50 17.37 73.91 21.44
N VAL A 51 18.54 74.30 21.96
CA VAL A 51 19.78 73.52 21.81
C VAL A 51 19.63 72.13 22.46
N ALA A 52 19.00 72.04 23.64
CA ALA A 52 18.76 70.76 24.29
C ALA A 52 17.84 69.84 23.47
N CYS A 53 16.73 70.36 22.93
CA CYS A 53 15.76 69.57 22.16
C CYS A 53 16.34 69.07 20.84
N PHE A 54 16.97 69.95 20.04
CA PHE A 54 17.58 69.56 18.77
C PHE A 54 18.88 68.77 18.95
N GLY A 55 19.62 69.00 20.04
CA GLY A 55 20.74 68.15 20.45
C GLY A 55 20.29 66.74 20.81
N PHE A 56 19.19 66.60 21.56
CA PHE A 56 18.56 65.30 21.82
C PHE A 56 18.08 64.64 20.53
N TYR A 57 17.44 65.39 19.61
CA TYR A 57 16.98 64.85 18.33
C TYR A 57 18.16 64.30 17.49
N ALA A 58 19.24 65.07 17.36
CA ALA A 58 20.44 64.64 16.66
C ALA A 58 21.08 63.40 17.33
N ALA A 59 21.17 63.40 18.67
CA ALA A 59 21.71 62.27 19.43
C ALA A 59 20.85 61.00 19.27
N ALA A 60 19.53 61.12 19.29
CA ALA A 60 18.60 60.01 19.06
C ALA A 60 18.74 59.44 17.64
N ASN A 61 18.94 60.30 16.63
CA ASN A 61 19.17 59.86 15.25
C ASN A 61 20.54 59.17 15.06
N CYS A 62 21.59 59.68 15.71
CA CYS A 62 22.89 59.01 15.76
C CYS A 62 22.81 57.66 16.49
N GLY A 63 22.06 57.58 17.59
CA GLY A 63 21.78 56.34 18.31
C GLY A 63 21.04 55.33 17.45
N SER A 64 20.08 55.78 16.63
CA SER A 64 19.38 54.96 15.64
C SER A 64 20.34 54.34 14.63
N LEU A 65 21.26 55.14 14.07
CA LEU A 65 22.29 54.63 13.15
C LEU A 65 23.24 53.64 13.84
N ALA A 66 23.67 53.94 15.05
CA ALA A 66 24.54 53.04 15.83
C ALA A 66 23.85 51.69 16.06
N LEU A 67 22.56 51.70 16.39
CA LEU A 67 21.77 50.50 16.58
C LEU A 67 21.63 49.67 15.30
N TRP A 68 21.41 50.33 14.17
CA TRP A 68 21.39 49.70 12.86
C TRP A 68 22.73 49.04 12.50
N ILE A 69 23.86 49.73 12.75
CA ILE A 69 25.20 49.17 12.55
C ILE A 69 25.40 47.95 13.47
N CYS A 70 24.97 48.02 14.73
CA CYS A 70 25.10 46.93 15.69
C CYS A 70 24.31 45.70 15.25
N ASN A 71 23.04 45.86 14.84
CA ASN A 71 22.23 44.75 14.35
C ASN A 71 22.84 44.11 13.10
N ARG A 72 23.38 44.93 12.18
CA ARG A 72 24.01 44.45 10.95
C ARG A 72 25.34 43.73 11.19
N ARG A 73 26.15 44.21 12.14
CA ARG A 73 27.49 43.67 12.43
C ARG A 73 27.43 42.48 13.38
N TYR A 74 26.49 42.50 14.33
CA TYR A 74 26.40 41.54 15.44
C TYR A 74 24.95 41.15 15.74
N PRO A 75 24.24 40.50 14.79
CA PRO A 75 22.83 40.12 14.97
C PRO A 75 22.61 39.15 16.14
N GLN A 76 23.66 38.43 16.57
CA GLN A 76 23.60 37.46 17.67
C GLN A 76 23.58 38.08 19.08
N LEU A 77 23.79 39.41 19.22
CA LEU A 77 23.86 40.06 20.54
C LEU A 77 22.54 40.09 21.30
N ALA A 78 21.42 40.01 20.58
CA ALA A 78 20.10 39.96 21.17
C ALA A 78 19.24 38.91 20.46
N SER A 79 18.21 38.42 21.17
CA SER A 79 17.19 37.60 20.52
C SER A 79 16.42 38.44 19.48
N PRO A 80 15.77 37.82 18.48
CA PRO A 80 14.96 38.54 17.50
C PRO A 80 13.94 39.48 18.15
N ARG A 81 13.26 39.02 19.20
CA ARG A 81 12.37 39.87 20.03
C ARG A 81 13.10 41.00 20.73
N GLY A 82 14.31 40.76 21.23
CA GLY A 82 15.16 41.80 21.82
C GLY A 82 15.46 42.91 20.82
N TRP A 83 15.80 42.57 19.58
CA TRP A 83 16.03 43.55 18.51
C TRP A 83 14.79 44.34 18.13
N ILE A 84 13.61 43.71 18.11
CA ILE A 84 12.31 44.37 17.87
C ILE A 84 12.00 45.39 18.98
N VAL A 85 12.19 45.01 20.25
CA VAL A 85 11.97 45.90 21.40
C VAL A 85 12.95 47.07 21.38
N LEU A 86 14.22 46.81 21.10
CA LEU A 86 15.26 47.84 21.04
C LEU A 86 14.99 48.84 19.90
N HIS A 87 14.49 48.36 18.76
CA HIS A 87 14.02 49.21 17.67
C HIS A 87 12.82 50.08 18.09
N ALA A 88 11.89 49.54 18.88
CA ALA A 88 10.73 50.29 19.37
C ALA A 88 11.13 51.39 20.37
N VAL A 89 12.03 51.09 21.31
CA VAL A 89 12.58 52.08 22.27
C VAL A 89 13.28 53.21 21.52
N ARG A 90 14.11 52.85 20.53
CA ARG A 90 14.76 53.82 19.64
C ARG A 90 13.74 54.67 18.88
N GLY A 91 12.68 54.06 18.33
CA GLY A 91 11.58 54.76 17.68
C GLY A 91 10.93 55.78 18.61
N MET A 92 10.54 55.37 19.81
CA MET A 92 9.96 56.27 20.83
C MET A 92 10.85 57.50 21.09
N LEU A 93 12.15 57.29 21.31
CA LEU A 93 13.08 58.40 21.54
C LEU A 93 13.18 59.33 20.32
N LEU A 94 13.36 58.74 19.13
CA LEU A 94 13.53 59.50 17.89
C LEU A 94 12.30 60.35 17.53
N TYR A 95 11.09 59.80 17.66
CA TYR A 95 9.84 60.49 17.30
C TYR A 95 9.34 61.46 18.37
N SER A 96 9.72 61.26 19.63
CA SER A 96 9.39 62.21 20.70
C SER A 96 10.01 63.60 20.48
N ALA A 97 11.19 63.66 19.85
CA ALA A 97 11.91 64.91 19.63
C ALA A 97 11.17 65.90 18.70
N PRO A 98 10.78 65.54 17.46
CA PRO A 98 9.98 66.43 16.63
C PRO A 98 8.58 66.65 17.23
N GLY A 99 7.98 65.64 17.88
CA GLY A 99 6.67 65.79 18.54
C GLY A 99 6.68 66.87 19.62
N LEU A 100 7.68 66.89 20.50
CA LEU A 100 7.83 67.90 21.56
C LEU A 100 8.32 69.26 21.02
N ALA A 101 9.11 69.27 19.94
CA ALA A 101 9.63 70.50 19.35
C ALA A 101 8.53 71.44 18.82
N ILE A 102 7.31 70.95 18.58
CA ILE A 102 6.17 71.81 18.21
C ILE A 102 5.87 72.88 19.27
N TRP A 103 6.24 72.66 20.53
CA TRP A 103 6.10 73.65 21.61
C TRP A 103 6.76 75.00 21.26
N PHE A 104 7.91 74.99 20.57
CA PHE A 104 8.57 76.21 20.11
C PHE A 104 7.75 76.97 19.06
N ALA A 105 6.96 76.26 18.25
CA ALA A 105 6.05 76.89 17.29
C ALA A 105 4.99 77.74 18.00
N PHE A 106 4.43 77.25 19.10
CA PHE A 106 3.40 77.94 19.87
C PHE A 106 3.93 79.13 20.68
N HIS A 107 5.23 79.16 20.97
CA HIS A 107 5.89 80.26 21.68
C HIS A 107 6.57 81.26 20.74
N SER A 108 6.48 81.04 19.43
CA SER A 108 7.01 81.97 18.44
C SER A 108 6.00 83.07 18.11
N PRO A 109 6.45 84.31 17.83
CA PRO A 109 5.58 85.39 17.40
C PRO A 109 4.94 85.18 16.01
N GLN A 110 5.41 84.19 15.24
CA GLN A 110 4.89 83.89 13.90
C GLN A 110 3.67 82.95 13.97
N MET A 111 2.51 83.42 13.49
CA MET A 111 1.25 82.69 13.59
C MET A 111 1.19 81.40 12.73
N ASP A 112 2.00 81.31 11.68
CA ASP A 112 1.97 80.19 10.73
C ASP A 112 2.86 78.99 11.13
N LEU A 113 3.79 79.18 12.06
CA LEU A 113 4.76 78.14 12.43
C LEU A 113 4.14 76.85 12.99
N PRO A 114 3.11 76.90 13.87
CA PRO A 114 2.48 75.68 14.35
C PRO A 114 1.80 74.89 13.23
N LEU A 115 1.31 75.56 12.19
CA LEU A 115 0.71 74.89 11.03
C LEU A 115 1.78 74.17 10.20
N LEU A 116 2.87 74.88 9.84
CA LEU A 116 3.99 74.30 9.08
C LEU A 116 4.62 73.10 9.81
N HIS A 117 4.80 73.21 11.13
CA HIS A 117 5.31 72.10 11.93
C HIS A 117 4.36 70.90 11.93
N THR A 118 3.05 71.12 12.10
CA THR A 118 2.05 70.03 12.04
C THR A 118 2.04 69.32 10.69
N VAL A 119 2.17 70.04 9.57
CA VAL A 119 2.30 69.42 8.23
C VAL A 119 3.53 68.51 8.16
N MET A 120 4.66 68.93 8.73
CA MET A 120 5.86 68.12 8.79
C MET A 120 5.69 66.89 9.71
N LEU A 121 4.97 66.99 10.83
CA LEU A 121 4.64 65.83 11.69
C LEU A 121 3.76 64.81 10.96
N VAL A 122 2.76 65.26 10.21
CA VAL A 122 1.92 64.37 9.38
C VAL A 122 2.76 63.68 8.31
N THR A 123 3.71 64.40 7.69
CA THR A 123 4.65 63.84 6.71
C THR A 123 5.56 62.77 7.33
N LEU A 124 6.10 63.03 8.52
CA LEU A 124 6.89 62.05 9.27
C LEU A 124 6.05 60.83 9.66
N ALA A 125 4.79 61.03 10.08
CA ALA A 125 3.88 59.94 10.46
C ALA A 125 3.58 58.99 9.29
N ALA A 126 3.47 59.50 8.05
CA ALA A 126 3.36 58.65 6.86
C ALA A 126 4.62 57.77 6.66
N GLY A 127 5.81 58.33 6.92
CA GLY A 127 7.06 57.56 6.93
C GLY A 127 7.09 56.47 8.02
N VAL A 128 6.56 56.77 9.21
CA VAL A 128 6.39 55.79 10.30
C VAL A 128 5.47 54.65 9.89
N PHE A 129 4.38 54.94 9.17
CA PHE A 129 3.47 53.91 8.69
C PHE A 129 4.13 52.93 7.72
N MET A 130 4.92 53.44 6.77
CA MET A 130 5.63 52.60 5.81
C MET A 130 6.77 51.79 6.45
N SER A 131 7.38 52.31 7.52
CA SER A 131 8.56 51.69 8.14
C SER A 131 8.21 50.75 9.30
N ASN A 132 7.31 51.17 10.18
CA ASN A 132 7.00 50.48 11.42
C ASN A 132 5.64 49.77 11.37
N GLY A 133 4.89 49.93 10.28
CA GLY A 133 3.53 49.40 10.13
C GLY A 133 3.42 47.87 10.23
N PHE A 134 4.52 47.12 10.12
CA PHE A 134 4.54 45.66 10.19
C PHE A 134 4.48 45.10 11.61
N ASP A 135 4.82 45.91 12.62
CA ASP A 135 4.89 45.47 14.02
C ASP A 135 4.02 46.34 14.94
N LEU A 136 3.35 45.71 15.91
CA LEU A 136 2.47 46.41 16.85
C LEU A 136 3.24 47.30 17.82
N LEU A 137 4.35 46.82 18.36
CA LEU A 137 5.10 47.54 19.36
C LEU A 137 5.76 48.79 18.76
N ASN A 138 6.40 48.65 17.59
CA ASN A 138 7.06 49.74 16.90
C ASN A 138 6.09 50.81 16.41
N PHE A 139 4.94 50.41 15.86
CA PHE A 139 3.94 51.38 15.40
C PHE A 139 3.23 52.08 16.57
N SER A 140 2.82 51.32 17.60
CA SER A 140 2.08 51.85 18.75
C SER A 140 2.91 52.78 19.63
N THR A 141 4.23 52.67 19.59
CA THR A 141 5.13 53.57 20.32
C THR A 141 5.47 54.81 19.49
N ALA A 142 5.68 54.69 18.17
CA ALA A 142 6.11 55.81 17.34
C ALA A 142 5.04 56.91 17.15
N ILE A 143 3.81 56.53 16.79
CA ILE A 143 2.78 57.49 16.39
C ILE A 143 2.29 58.41 17.54
N PRO A 144 2.03 57.91 18.77
CA PRO A 144 1.62 58.77 19.87
C PRO A 144 2.68 59.82 20.25
N PHE A 145 3.95 59.42 20.34
CA PHE A 145 5.02 60.36 20.69
C PHE A 145 5.25 61.43 19.62
N LEU A 146 4.91 61.14 18.37
CA LEU A 146 5.01 62.10 17.27
C LEU A 146 3.82 63.09 17.23
N LEU A 147 2.59 62.61 17.37
CA LEU A 147 1.39 63.40 17.08
C LEU A 147 0.67 63.94 18.33
N PHE A 148 0.73 63.22 19.46
CA PHE A 148 -0.04 63.58 20.65
C PHE A 148 0.31 64.96 21.22
N PRO A 149 1.59 65.38 21.32
CA PRO A 149 1.92 66.73 21.80
C PRO A 149 1.29 67.83 20.93
N SER A 150 1.27 67.63 19.60
CA SER A 150 0.64 68.56 18.65
C SER A 150 -0.87 68.61 18.84
N ILE A 151 -1.54 67.47 19.04
CA ILE A 151 -2.99 67.43 19.31
C ILE A 151 -3.31 68.23 20.58
N VAL A 152 -2.58 67.98 21.66
CA VAL A 152 -2.80 68.63 22.96
C VAL A 152 -2.59 70.15 22.88
N LEU A 153 -1.50 70.59 22.24
CA LEU A 153 -1.19 72.02 22.15
C LEU A 153 -2.16 72.78 21.24
N HIS A 154 -2.60 72.19 20.12
CA HIS A 154 -3.63 72.82 19.28
C HIS A 154 -4.98 72.91 20.01
N PHE A 155 -5.39 71.88 20.76
CA PHE A 155 -6.60 71.95 21.59
C PHE A 155 -6.50 73.00 22.72
N GLY A 156 -5.35 73.11 23.39
CA GLY A 156 -5.16 74.00 24.53
C GLY A 156 -5.16 75.51 24.20
N THR A 157 -5.05 75.89 22.92
CA THR A 157 -5.08 77.31 22.50
C THR A 157 -6.49 77.89 22.38
N HIS A 158 -7.54 77.05 22.38
CA HIS A 158 -8.95 77.46 22.38
C HIS A 158 -9.40 78.41 21.25
N THR A 159 -8.65 78.52 20.15
CA THR A 159 -9.10 79.21 18.93
C THR A 159 -9.82 78.25 17.97
N PHE A 160 -10.75 78.77 17.17
CA PHE A 160 -11.53 77.96 16.22
C PHE A 160 -10.64 77.16 15.24
N ASP A 161 -9.72 77.83 14.55
CA ASP A 161 -8.85 77.19 13.53
C ASP A 161 -7.96 76.09 14.11
N ARG A 162 -7.40 76.33 15.31
CA ARG A 162 -6.55 75.35 16.01
C ARG A 162 -7.35 74.16 16.53
N THR A 163 -8.58 74.39 17.00
CA THR A 163 -9.46 73.31 17.45
C THR A 163 -9.83 72.39 16.27
N ILE A 164 -10.12 72.95 15.09
CA ILE A 164 -10.34 72.17 13.87
C ILE A 164 -9.10 71.36 13.52
N LEU A 165 -7.91 71.98 13.52
CA LEU A 165 -6.66 71.28 13.23
C LEU A 165 -6.39 70.13 14.21
N ALA A 166 -6.69 70.32 15.50
CA ALA A 166 -6.55 69.28 16.52
C ALA A 166 -7.52 68.11 16.29
N ILE A 167 -8.78 68.39 15.91
CA ILE A 167 -9.77 67.37 15.54
C ILE A 167 -9.31 66.59 14.30
N VAL A 168 -8.82 67.27 13.26
CA VAL A 168 -8.29 66.64 12.05
C VAL A 168 -7.09 65.76 12.38
N LEU A 169 -6.20 66.22 13.27
CA LEU A 169 -5.02 65.46 13.69
C LEU A 169 -5.39 64.25 14.56
N ALA A 170 -6.40 64.37 15.44
CA ALA A 170 -6.95 63.26 16.21
C ALA A 170 -7.62 62.22 15.31
N PHE A 171 -8.38 62.67 14.31
CA PHE A 171 -8.96 61.79 13.29
C PHE A 171 -7.86 61.07 12.50
N PHE A 172 -6.82 61.78 12.05
CA PHE A 172 -5.67 61.19 11.36
C PHE A 172 -4.93 60.17 12.24
N PHE A 173 -4.72 60.47 13.53
CA PHE A 173 -4.15 59.54 14.51
C PHE A 173 -4.97 58.25 14.65
N CYS A 174 -6.30 58.34 14.72
CA CYS A 174 -7.16 57.16 14.74
C CYS A 174 -7.10 56.39 13.41
N ALA A 175 -7.23 57.09 12.28
CA ALA A 175 -7.23 56.50 10.95
C ALA A 175 -5.92 55.73 10.66
N ILE A 176 -4.76 56.32 10.95
CA ILE A 176 -3.47 55.68 10.68
C ILE A 176 -3.27 54.42 11.54
N ASN A 177 -3.79 54.39 12.77
CA ASN A 177 -3.78 53.19 13.62
C ASN A 177 -4.69 52.08 13.09
N VAL A 178 -5.88 52.43 12.60
CA VAL A 178 -6.81 51.48 11.97
C VAL A 178 -6.18 50.88 10.71
N TYR A 179 -5.62 51.71 9.82
CA TYR A 179 -4.93 51.21 8.63
C TYR A 179 -3.73 50.33 8.97
N ALA A 180 -2.97 50.67 10.02
CA ALA A 180 -1.83 49.85 10.42
C ALA A 180 -2.27 48.47 10.93
N MET A 181 -3.40 48.37 11.64
CA MET A 181 -3.94 47.06 12.03
C MET A 181 -4.33 46.22 10.81
N SER A 182 -5.03 46.81 9.84
CA SER A 182 -5.41 46.14 8.60
C SER A 182 -4.20 45.68 7.79
N TYR A 183 -3.17 46.53 7.68
CA TYR A 183 -1.94 46.24 6.97
C TYR A 183 -1.17 45.06 7.60
N ARG A 184 -1.06 45.01 8.94
CA ARG A 184 -0.43 43.89 9.67
C ARG A 184 -1.14 42.56 9.43
N LYS A 185 -2.46 42.58 9.43
CA LYS A 185 -3.27 41.37 9.18
C LYS A 185 -2.98 40.82 7.78
N LEU A 186 -2.99 41.69 6.77
CA LEU A 186 -2.70 41.33 5.38
C LEU A 186 -1.28 40.78 5.22
N PHE A 187 -0.27 41.44 5.81
CA PHE A 187 1.11 40.99 5.74
C PHE A 187 1.29 39.60 6.36
N ARG A 188 0.73 39.34 7.55
CA ARG A 188 0.77 38.02 8.17
C ARG A 188 0.12 36.94 7.31
N GLN A 189 -1.02 37.24 6.68
CA GLN A 189 -1.70 36.29 5.79
C GLN A 189 -0.84 35.95 4.57
N VAL A 190 -0.17 36.93 3.96
CA VAL A 190 0.72 36.71 2.82
C VAL A 190 1.92 35.84 3.20
N VAL A 191 2.54 36.11 4.35
CA VAL A 191 3.68 35.31 4.83
C VAL A 191 3.25 33.88 5.16
N GLN A 192 2.14 33.70 5.87
CA GLN A 192 1.63 32.38 6.20
C GLN A 192 1.31 31.57 4.94
N ALA A 193 0.59 32.17 3.98
CA ALA A 193 0.26 31.51 2.73
C ALA A 193 1.51 31.08 1.95
N ARG A 194 2.57 31.89 1.97
CA ARG A 194 3.85 31.55 1.32
C ARG A 194 4.52 30.34 1.98
N VAL A 195 4.56 30.30 3.31
CA VAL A 195 5.14 29.18 4.07
C VAL A 195 4.34 27.89 3.83
N ASP A 196 3.01 27.97 3.89
CA ASP A 196 2.13 26.83 3.66
C ASP A 196 2.29 26.29 2.22
N GLN A 197 2.41 27.18 1.23
CA GLN A 197 2.69 26.79 -0.17
C GLN A 197 4.03 26.09 -0.34
N GLN A 198 5.09 26.55 0.35
CA GLN A 198 6.40 25.90 0.30
C GLN A 198 6.33 24.49 0.90
N TYR A 199 5.72 24.35 2.08
CA TYR A 199 5.56 23.05 2.73
C TYR A 199 4.76 22.07 1.87
N LEU A 200 3.66 22.53 1.26
CA LEU A 200 2.84 21.72 0.36
C LEU A 200 3.63 21.30 -0.90
N ALA A 201 4.41 22.21 -1.49
CA ALA A 201 5.22 21.91 -2.65
C ALA A 201 6.31 20.86 -2.37
N GLU A 202 6.98 20.97 -1.21
CA GLU A 202 7.98 19.97 -0.76
C GLU A 202 7.34 18.59 -0.53
N SER A 203 6.19 18.56 0.16
CA SER A 203 5.45 17.32 0.38
C SER A 203 5.00 16.67 -0.93
N LEU A 204 4.52 17.46 -1.89
CA LEU A 204 4.06 16.97 -3.19
C LEU A 204 5.24 16.44 -4.02
N ALA A 205 6.38 17.13 -4.00
CA ALA A 205 7.59 16.67 -4.67
C ALA A 205 8.08 15.32 -4.11
N ALA A 206 8.09 15.15 -2.79
CA ALA A 206 8.48 13.89 -2.15
C ALA A 206 7.53 12.74 -2.52
N GLN A 207 6.21 12.95 -2.46
CA GLN A 207 5.23 11.95 -2.87
C GLN A 207 5.34 11.58 -4.35
N LYS A 208 5.57 12.57 -5.22
CA LYS A 208 5.78 12.35 -6.65
C LYS A 208 7.00 11.47 -6.91
N HIS A 209 8.12 11.72 -6.23
CA HIS A 209 9.33 10.92 -6.38
C HIS A 209 9.09 9.44 -6.04
N VAL A 210 8.44 9.16 -4.91
CA VAL A 210 8.09 7.79 -4.50
C VAL A 210 7.19 7.11 -5.54
N ALA A 211 6.20 7.82 -6.06
CA ALA A 211 5.30 7.30 -7.10
C ALA A 211 6.04 7.01 -8.42
N GLU A 212 6.98 7.88 -8.82
CA GLU A 212 7.79 7.69 -10.02
C GLU A 212 8.74 6.50 -9.89
N GLU A 213 9.40 6.33 -8.74
CA GLU A 213 10.25 5.17 -8.46
C GLU A 213 9.46 3.85 -8.52
N ALA A 214 8.28 3.81 -7.88
CA ALA A 214 7.40 2.64 -7.94
C ALA A 214 6.92 2.35 -9.38
N SER A 215 6.59 3.39 -10.16
CA SER A 215 6.17 3.24 -11.56
C SER A 215 7.30 2.73 -12.46
N LEU A 216 8.53 3.22 -12.25
CA LEU A 216 9.72 2.75 -12.96
C LEU A 216 10.05 1.30 -12.59
N ALA A 217 9.95 0.94 -11.31
CA ALA A 217 10.12 -0.44 -10.85
C ALA A 217 9.11 -1.37 -11.53
N LYS A 218 7.82 -1.00 -11.54
CA LYS A 218 6.76 -1.76 -12.23
C LYS A 218 7.00 -1.89 -13.74
N THR A 219 7.48 -0.83 -14.39
CA THR A 219 7.79 -0.86 -15.82
C THR A 219 8.96 -1.80 -16.11
N ARG A 220 10.03 -1.75 -15.30
CA ARG A 220 11.17 -2.67 -15.38
C ARG A 220 10.74 -4.11 -15.12
N PHE A 221 9.84 -4.33 -14.17
CA PHE A 221 9.24 -5.63 -13.86
C PHE A 221 8.59 -6.26 -15.10
N PHE A 222 7.66 -5.54 -15.73
CA PHE A 222 6.97 -6.06 -16.91
C PHE A 222 7.89 -6.22 -18.12
N ALA A 223 8.86 -5.32 -18.31
CA ALA A 223 9.83 -5.43 -19.39
C ALA A 223 10.73 -6.66 -19.25
N ALA A 224 11.23 -6.93 -18.03
CA ALA A 224 12.03 -8.12 -17.73
C ALA A 224 11.22 -9.41 -17.87
N ALA A 225 10.02 -9.46 -17.27
CA ALA A 225 9.13 -10.61 -17.40
C ALA A 225 8.79 -10.90 -18.87
N SER A 226 8.48 -9.88 -19.67
CA SER A 226 8.17 -10.04 -21.10
C SER A 226 9.34 -10.58 -21.90
N HIS A 227 10.56 -10.16 -21.59
CA HIS A 227 11.77 -10.66 -22.25
C HIS A 227 11.99 -12.15 -21.92
N ASP A 228 11.88 -12.51 -20.65
CA ASP A 228 12.12 -13.87 -20.17
C ASP A 228 10.99 -14.84 -20.58
N LEU A 229 9.77 -14.36 -20.80
CA LEU A 229 8.68 -15.13 -21.44
C LEU A 229 8.99 -15.41 -22.92
N ARG A 230 9.59 -14.45 -23.64
CA ARG A 230 9.84 -14.56 -25.08
C ARG A 230 10.87 -15.64 -25.42
N GLN A 231 11.87 -15.83 -24.56
CA GLN A 231 12.95 -16.81 -24.79
C GLN A 231 12.47 -18.27 -24.91
N PRO A 232 11.77 -18.86 -23.92
CA PRO A 232 11.25 -20.21 -24.04
C PRO A 232 10.20 -20.32 -25.14
N LEU A 233 9.39 -19.27 -25.37
CA LEU A 233 8.43 -19.25 -26.49
C LEU A 233 9.14 -19.34 -27.85
N HIS A 234 10.23 -18.58 -28.04
CA HIS A 234 11.04 -18.65 -29.25
C HIS A 234 11.70 -20.03 -29.42
N ALA A 235 12.23 -20.60 -28.34
CA ALA A 235 12.81 -21.94 -28.35
C ALA A 235 11.77 -23.01 -28.71
N ILE A 236 10.55 -22.94 -28.16
CA ILE A 236 9.43 -23.81 -28.53
C ILE A 236 9.14 -23.69 -30.03
N GLY A 237 9.10 -22.47 -30.58
CA GLY A 237 8.89 -22.26 -32.02
C GLY A 237 9.96 -22.93 -32.89
N LEU A 238 11.25 -22.82 -32.52
CA LEU A 238 12.35 -23.47 -33.24
C LEU A 238 12.29 -25.00 -33.13
N LEU A 239 12.02 -25.52 -31.93
CA LEU A 239 11.90 -26.95 -31.69
C LEU A 239 10.70 -27.54 -32.44
N ALA A 240 9.55 -26.87 -32.41
CA ALA A 240 8.37 -27.27 -33.16
C ALA A 240 8.61 -27.28 -34.67
N ALA A 241 9.33 -26.29 -35.21
CA ALA A 241 9.73 -26.28 -36.61
C ALA A 241 10.63 -27.48 -36.96
N SER A 242 11.53 -27.89 -36.05
CA SER A 242 12.40 -29.05 -36.24
C SER A 242 11.65 -30.40 -36.21
N LEU A 243 10.46 -30.48 -35.59
CA LEU A 243 9.62 -31.68 -35.65
C LEU A 243 9.07 -31.97 -37.06
N ASN A 244 9.04 -30.96 -37.94
CA ASN A 244 8.66 -31.14 -39.34
C ASN A 244 9.80 -31.68 -40.23
N ASP A 245 11.00 -31.89 -39.66
CA ASP A 245 12.11 -32.49 -40.39
C ASP A 245 11.87 -33.99 -40.61
N THR A 246 11.60 -34.37 -41.86
CA THR A 246 11.34 -35.75 -42.29
C THR A 246 12.61 -36.61 -42.31
N ALA A 247 13.80 -36.01 -42.21
CA ALA A 247 15.07 -36.74 -42.13
C ALA A 247 15.46 -37.14 -40.70
N ALA A 248 14.76 -36.62 -39.67
CA ALA A 248 15.07 -36.91 -38.28
C ALA A 248 14.53 -38.29 -37.84
N THR A 249 15.29 -38.96 -36.97
CA THR A 249 14.92 -40.27 -36.42
C THR A 249 13.80 -40.15 -35.38
N PRO A 250 13.02 -41.23 -35.13
CA PRO A 250 12.00 -41.24 -34.09
C PRO A 250 12.54 -40.86 -32.69
N ALA A 251 13.79 -41.22 -32.38
CA ALA A 251 14.43 -40.86 -31.12
C ALA A 251 14.76 -39.36 -31.03
N GLN A 252 15.13 -38.73 -32.14
CA GLN A 252 15.36 -37.28 -32.20
C GLN A 252 14.04 -36.52 -32.07
N HIS A 253 12.98 -36.95 -32.75
CA HIS A 253 11.64 -36.37 -32.58
C HIS A 253 11.14 -36.50 -31.14
N ALA A 254 11.31 -37.65 -30.50
CA ALA A 254 10.94 -37.85 -29.10
C ALA A 254 11.69 -36.89 -28.17
N LYS A 255 13.01 -36.75 -28.35
CA LYS A 255 13.83 -35.82 -27.56
C LYS A 255 13.45 -34.35 -27.80
N THR A 256 13.17 -33.96 -29.05
CA THR A 256 12.68 -32.62 -29.38
C THR A 256 11.31 -32.34 -28.73
N ALA A 257 10.40 -33.32 -28.76
CA ALA A 257 9.10 -33.21 -28.09
C ALA A 257 9.25 -33.07 -26.57
N GLU A 258 10.15 -33.85 -25.94
CA GLU A 258 10.48 -33.70 -24.51
C GLU A 258 11.01 -32.30 -24.19
N HIS A 259 11.89 -31.75 -25.04
CA HIS A 259 12.38 -30.38 -24.87
C HIS A 259 11.28 -29.33 -25.02
N ILE A 260 10.31 -29.52 -25.91
CA ILE A 260 9.15 -28.62 -26.03
C ILE A 260 8.34 -28.66 -24.74
N VAL A 261 8.00 -29.86 -24.24
CA VAL A 261 7.26 -30.02 -22.98
C VAL A 261 7.99 -29.34 -21.82
N TYR A 262 9.31 -29.54 -21.71
CA TYR A 262 10.13 -28.89 -20.70
C TYR A 262 10.07 -27.35 -20.78
N ASN A 263 10.19 -26.78 -21.99
CA ASN A 263 10.12 -25.32 -22.16
C ASN A 263 8.70 -24.77 -21.88
N VAL A 264 7.64 -25.51 -22.21
CA VAL A 264 6.26 -25.14 -21.90
C VAL A 264 6.03 -25.17 -20.39
N GLU A 265 6.55 -26.16 -19.68
CA GLU A 265 6.47 -26.23 -18.21
C GLU A 265 7.25 -25.08 -17.55
N ALA A 266 8.45 -24.77 -18.03
CA ALA A 266 9.24 -23.64 -17.55
C ALA A 266 8.52 -22.30 -17.78
N LEU A 267 7.94 -22.10 -18.98
CA LEU A 267 7.14 -20.92 -19.30
C LEU A 267 5.92 -20.78 -18.37
N ASN A 268 5.19 -21.88 -18.14
CA ASN A 268 4.05 -21.90 -17.22
C ASN A 268 4.48 -21.58 -15.79
N GLN A 269 5.63 -22.07 -15.32
CA GLN A 269 6.14 -21.75 -14.00
C GLN A 269 6.45 -20.25 -13.85
N LEU A 270 7.13 -19.64 -14.82
CA LEU A 270 7.41 -18.21 -14.79
C LEU A 270 6.11 -17.39 -14.85
N PHE A 271 5.18 -17.76 -15.72
CA PHE A 271 3.91 -17.06 -15.84
C PHE A 271 3.09 -17.12 -14.54
N ASN A 272 3.02 -18.30 -13.91
CA ASN A 272 2.38 -18.47 -12.61
C ASN A 272 3.06 -17.63 -11.52
N GLN A 273 4.39 -17.54 -11.50
CA GLN A 273 5.12 -16.70 -10.53
C GLN A 273 4.80 -15.21 -10.70
N VAL A 274 4.74 -14.72 -11.94
CA VAL A 274 4.36 -13.33 -12.24
C VAL A 274 2.92 -13.03 -11.82
N LEU A 275 1.99 -13.93 -12.14
CA LEU A 275 0.59 -13.79 -11.75
C LEU A 275 0.37 -13.90 -10.24
N ASP A 276 1.06 -14.82 -9.58
CA ASP A 276 1.01 -14.96 -8.12
C ASP A 276 1.52 -13.68 -7.45
N LEU A 277 2.63 -13.09 -7.91
CA LEU A 277 3.10 -11.83 -7.35
C LEU A 277 2.08 -10.70 -7.54
N ALA A 278 1.51 -10.56 -8.73
CA ALA A 278 0.45 -9.57 -9.00
C ALA A 278 -0.79 -9.76 -8.11
N ARG A 279 -1.14 -11.01 -7.77
CA ARG A 279 -2.23 -11.34 -6.83
C ARG A 279 -1.91 -10.96 -5.38
N LEU A 280 -0.64 -11.09 -4.97
CA LEU A 280 -0.18 -10.71 -3.64
C LEU A 280 -0.10 -9.18 -3.48
N GLU A 281 0.23 -8.45 -4.55
CA GLU A 281 0.25 -6.97 -4.56
C GLU A 281 -1.14 -6.35 -4.54
N SER A 282 -2.09 -6.93 -5.28
CA SER A 282 -3.48 -6.46 -5.32
C SER A 282 -4.28 -6.74 -4.04
N GLY A 283 -3.73 -7.55 -3.12
CA GLY A 283 -4.39 -7.90 -1.86
C GLY A 283 -5.60 -8.82 -2.00
N VAL A 284 -5.84 -9.37 -3.20
CA VAL A 284 -7.01 -10.20 -3.52
C VAL A 284 -6.89 -11.62 -2.94
N THR A 285 -5.67 -12.06 -2.60
CA THR A 285 -5.42 -13.41 -2.08
C THR A 285 -5.95 -13.56 -0.65
N GLN A 286 -6.97 -14.40 -0.46
CA GLN A 286 -7.48 -14.76 0.87
C GLN A 286 -6.68 -15.92 1.47
N VAL A 287 -6.31 -15.82 2.75
CA VAL A 287 -5.60 -16.87 3.49
C VAL A 287 -6.63 -17.81 4.13
N ILE A 288 -6.62 -19.09 3.75
CA ILE A 288 -7.56 -20.08 4.27
C ILE A 288 -6.81 -20.97 5.28
N ARG A 289 -6.99 -20.67 6.57
CA ARG A 289 -6.29 -21.40 7.64
C ARG A 289 -7.02 -22.67 8.02
N LEU A 290 -6.27 -23.76 8.14
CA LEU A 290 -6.73 -25.09 8.50
C LEU A 290 -5.77 -25.71 9.52
N HIS A 291 -6.28 -26.63 10.35
CA HIS A 291 -5.42 -27.44 11.22
C HIS A 291 -4.91 -28.65 10.46
N PHE A 292 -3.59 -28.83 10.37
CA PHE A 292 -2.97 -29.98 9.70
C PHE A 292 -1.65 -30.40 10.33
N ARG A 293 -1.23 -31.63 10.05
CA ARG A 293 0.07 -32.16 10.51
C ARG A 293 1.19 -31.65 9.62
N LEU A 294 2.17 -30.96 10.21
CA LEU A 294 3.29 -30.40 9.46
C LEU A 294 4.14 -31.48 8.78
N ALA A 295 4.21 -32.68 9.36
CA ALA A 295 4.91 -33.83 8.76
C ALA A 295 4.32 -34.25 7.41
N GLU A 296 3.00 -34.18 7.24
CA GLU A 296 2.35 -34.55 5.98
C GLU A 296 2.73 -33.59 4.86
N LEU A 297 2.75 -32.29 5.16
CA LEU A 297 3.22 -31.26 4.24
C LEU A 297 4.72 -31.42 3.91
N PHE A 298 5.56 -31.68 4.92
CA PHE A 298 6.99 -31.90 4.72
C PHE A 298 7.26 -33.10 3.82
N GLU A 299 6.57 -34.22 4.00
CA GLU A 299 6.73 -35.38 3.12
C GLU A 299 6.19 -35.13 1.72
N ARG A 300 5.06 -34.43 1.58
CA ARG A 300 4.52 -34.06 0.26
C ARG A 300 5.53 -33.26 -0.55
N VAL A 301 6.03 -32.14 0.00
CA VAL A 301 7.02 -31.30 -0.67
C VAL A 301 8.34 -32.07 -0.84
N GLY A 302 8.75 -32.80 0.19
CA GLY A 302 9.93 -33.64 0.16
C GLY A 302 9.95 -34.63 -1.00
N SER A 303 8.84 -35.33 -1.22
CA SER A 303 8.70 -36.32 -2.30
C SER A 303 8.94 -35.74 -3.69
N GLN A 304 8.61 -34.45 -3.89
CA GLN A 304 8.81 -33.74 -5.15
C GLN A 304 10.29 -33.39 -5.41
N TYR A 305 11.05 -33.07 -4.37
CA TYR A 305 12.44 -32.61 -4.50
C TYR A 305 13.48 -33.70 -4.22
N ARG A 306 13.12 -34.82 -3.59
CA ARG A 306 14.02 -35.98 -3.39
C ARG A 306 14.65 -36.47 -4.71
N PRO A 307 13.90 -36.69 -5.81
CA PRO A 307 14.49 -37.14 -7.08
C PRO A 307 15.46 -36.12 -7.68
N GLN A 308 15.13 -34.81 -7.59
CA GLN A 308 15.97 -33.73 -8.12
C GLN A 308 17.28 -33.59 -7.33
N ALA A 309 17.20 -33.66 -6.00
CA ALA A 309 18.38 -33.68 -5.14
C ALA A 309 19.25 -34.90 -5.40
N ALA A 310 18.65 -36.10 -5.52
CA ALA A 310 19.36 -37.34 -5.82
C ALA A 310 20.05 -37.31 -7.19
N ALA A 311 19.43 -36.72 -8.21
CA ALA A 311 20.04 -36.54 -9.53
C ALA A 311 21.31 -35.67 -9.50
N LYS A 312 21.40 -34.73 -8.54
CA LYS A 312 22.61 -33.94 -8.27
C LYS A 312 23.56 -34.58 -7.23
N GLY A 313 23.23 -35.74 -6.67
CA GLY A 313 24.01 -36.36 -5.60
C GLY A 313 23.88 -35.67 -4.22
N LEU A 314 22.88 -34.81 -4.04
CA LEU A 314 22.63 -34.09 -2.79
C LEU A 314 21.80 -34.92 -1.80
N ALA A 315 22.14 -34.85 -0.51
CA ALA A 315 21.34 -35.48 0.53
C ALA A 315 20.22 -34.53 1.02
N LEU A 316 18.98 -34.78 0.63
CA LEU A 316 17.79 -34.10 1.19
C LEU A 316 17.31 -34.82 2.46
N ARG A 317 17.45 -34.15 3.62
CA ARG A 317 17.07 -34.67 4.93
C ARG A 317 15.87 -33.91 5.48
N ILE A 318 14.79 -34.63 5.76
CA ILE A 318 13.57 -34.07 6.35
C ILE A 318 13.52 -34.50 7.81
N ALA A 319 13.49 -33.53 8.73
CA ALA A 319 13.41 -33.82 10.14
C ALA A 319 11.99 -34.27 10.52
N PRO A 320 11.84 -35.39 11.25
CA PRO A 320 10.54 -35.82 11.74
C PRO A 320 9.96 -34.78 12.70
N THR A 321 8.65 -34.55 12.62
CA THR A 321 7.92 -33.62 13.49
C THR A 321 6.53 -34.15 13.81
N THR A 322 6.06 -33.92 15.02
CA THR A 322 4.66 -34.19 15.43
C THR A 322 3.83 -32.92 15.52
N MET A 323 4.39 -31.79 15.05
CA MET A 323 3.75 -30.48 15.14
C MET A 323 2.48 -30.43 14.30
N ILE A 324 1.43 -29.92 14.91
CA ILE A 324 0.18 -29.53 14.23
C ILE A 324 0.22 -28.02 14.10
N VAL A 325 -0.10 -27.53 12.90
CA VAL A 325 -0.08 -26.11 12.59
C VAL A 325 -1.48 -25.65 12.20
N HIS A 326 -1.81 -24.40 12.50
CA HIS A 326 -3.03 -23.74 12.05
C HIS A 326 -2.66 -22.65 11.05
N ASP A 327 -2.63 -23.01 9.77
CA ASP A 327 -2.15 -22.13 8.71
C ASP A 327 -2.77 -22.51 7.35
N ASP A 328 -2.42 -21.81 6.28
CA ASP A 328 -2.83 -22.18 4.93
C ASP A 328 -1.84 -23.20 4.33
N PRO A 329 -2.22 -24.49 4.16
CA PRO A 329 -1.31 -25.52 3.67
C PRO A 329 -0.86 -25.26 2.23
N VAL A 330 -1.67 -24.61 1.40
CA VAL A 330 -1.34 -24.34 -0.01
C VAL A 330 -0.28 -23.25 -0.10
N LEU A 331 -0.47 -22.16 0.65
CA LEU A 331 0.52 -21.07 0.68
C LEU A 331 1.83 -21.51 1.34
N LEU A 332 1.74 -22.34 2.40
CA LEU A 332 2.92 -22.90 3.06
C LEU A 332 3.69 -23.89 2.16
N GLU A 333 2.98 -24.71 1.39
CA GLU A 333 3.57 -25.61 0.38
C GLU A 333 4.37 -24.81 -0.65
N ARG A 334 3.84 -23.67 -1.10
CA ARG A 334 4.52 -22.77 -2.05
C ARG A 334 5.78 -22.14 -1.45
N VAL A 335 5.72 -21.67 -0.21
CA VAL A 335 6.90 -21.15 0.52
C VAL A 335 8.00 -22.21 0.56
N LEU A 336 7.67 -23.43 0.98
CA LEU A 336 8.63 -24.53 1.09
C LEU A 336 9.19 -24.95 -0.27
N SER A 337 8.35 -25.02 -1.29
CA SER A 337 8.75 -25.40 -2.65
C SER A 337 9.73 -24.40 -3.25
N ASN A 338 9.48 -23.09 -3.07
CA ASN A 338 10.41 -22.04 -3.52
C ASN A 338 11.76 -22.11 -2.80
N LEU A 339 11.76 -22.30 -1.48
CA LEU A 339 12.99 -22.43 -0.70
C LEU A 339 13.78 -23.69 -1.04
N LEU A 340 13.11 -24.83 -1.19
CA LEU A 340 13.76 -26.10 -1.56
C LEU A 340 14.26 -26.11 -3.00
N SER A 341 13.51 -25.51 -3.93
CA SER A 341 13.95 -25.30 -5.30
C SER A 341 15.26 -24.50 -5.36
N ASN A 342 15.33 -23.40 -4.59
CA ASN A 342 16.55 -22.61 -4.46
C ASN A 342 17.69 -23.42 -3.83
N ALA A 343 17.41 -24.18 -2.76
CA ALA A 343 18.41 -25.01 -2.09
C ALA A 343 19.01 -26.07 -3.03
N VAL A 344 18.19 -26.78 -3.81
CA VAL A 344 18.65 -27.78 -4.80
C VAL A 344 19.41 -27.11 -5.95
N ARG A 345 18.97 -25.91 -6.38
CA ARG A 345 19.61 -25.18 -7.46
C ARG A 345 21.02 -24.73 -7.09
N TYR A 346 21.19 -24.08 -5.93
CA TYR A 346 22.43 -23.39 -5.54
C TYR A 346 23.37 -24.22 -4.65
N THR A 347 23.02 -25.48 -4.39
CA THR A 347 23.92 -26.45 -3.76
C THR A 347 24.44 -27.39 -4.83
N GLU A 348 25.74 -27.39 -5.06
CA GLU A 348 26.39 -28.34 -5.98
C GLU A 348 26.78 -29.63 -5.25
N GLU A 349 27.32 -29.52 -4.03
CA GLU A 349 27.71 -30.66 -3.21
C GLU A 349 27.22 -30.50 -1.76
N GLY A 350 26.90 -31.62 -1.11
CA GLY A 350 26.53 -31.66 0.30
C GLY A 350 25.07 -32.03 0.56
N ALA A 351 24.37 -31.24 1.38
CA ALA A 351 23.08 -31.63 1.93
C ALA A 351 22.12 -30.45 2.11
N ILE A 352 20.83 -30.77 2.03
CA ILE A 352 19.73 -29.86 2.29
C ILE A 352 18.94 -30.42 3.48
N TRP A 353 18.59 -29.57 4.44
CA TRP A 353 17.82 -29.95 5.61
C TRP A 353 16.55 -29.12 5.70
N LEU A 354 15.41 -29.81 5.81
CA LEU A 354 14.10 -29.22 6.10
C LEU A 354 13.68 -29.68 7.50
N GLY A 355 13.26 -28.76 8.35
CA GLY A 355 12.73 -29.16 9.65
C GLY A 355 12.03 -28.04 10.41
N PHE A 356 11.55 -28.41 11.59
CA PHE A 356 10.85 -27.52 12.50
C PHE A 356 11.61 -27.39 13.82
N ARG A 357 11.68 -26.17 14.36
CA ARG A 357 12.26 -25.86 15.66
C ARG A 357 11.24 -25.17 16.54
N ARG A 358 10.90 -25.77 17.68
CA ARG A 358 10.04 -25.14 18.68
C ARG A 358 10.72 -23.89 19.26
N ALA A 359 9.99 -22.79 19.35
CA ALA A 359 10.35 -21.69 20.23
C ALA A 359 9.93 -22.08 21.65
N GLY A 360 10.67 -21.69 22.69
CA GLY A 360 10.44 -22.15 24.08
C GLY A 360 9.15 -21.69 24.77
N ARG A 361 8.06 -21.39 24.03
CA ARG A 361 6.72 -21.05 24.54
C ARG A 361 5.62 -21.73 23.70
N GLU A 362 4.42 -21.83 24.27
CA GLU A 362 3.23 -22.50 23.71
C GLU A 362 2.69 -21.92 22.39
N SER A 363 3.27 -20.83 21.86
CA SER A 363 2.73 -20.05 20.74
C SER A 363 3.27 -20.44 19.34
N GLY A 364 3.87 -21.62 19.16
CA GLY A 364 4.34 -22.12 17.86
C GLY A 364 5.87 -22.32 17.74
N GLY A 365 6.39 -22.26 16.51
CA GLY A 365 7.83 -22.44 16.26
C GLY A 365 8.26 -21.98 14.86
N PHE A 366 9.50 -22.32 14.49
CA PHE A 366 10.11 -21.92 13.24
C PHE A 366 10.27 -23.12 12.31
N VAL A 367 9.80 -22.98 11.07
CA VAL A 367 10.20 -23.86 9.99
C VAL A 367 11.52 -23.33 9.43
N GLU A 368 12.45 -24.24 9.14
CA GLU A 368 13.80 -23.92 8.68
C GLU A 368 14.16 -24.77 7.47
N VAL A 369 14.65 -24.11 6.42
CA VAL A 369 15.29 -24.71 5.26
C VAL A 369 16.76 -24.31 5.28
N ARG A 370 17.65 -25.31 5.30
CA ARG A 370 19.09 -25.13 5.37
C ARG A 370 19.75 -25.80 4.19
N ASP A 371 20.69 -25.12 3.56
CA ASP A 371 21.52 -25.68 2.50
C ASP A 371 23.01 -25.51 2.84
N SER A 372 23.85 -26.32 2.20
CA SER A 372 25.30 -26.21 2.24
C SER A 372 25.88 -25.57 0.97
N GLY A 373 25.09 -24.75 0.28
CA GLY A 373 25.44 -24.19 -1.02
C GLY A 373 26.42 -23.02 -0.96
N ILE A 374 26.44 -22.24 -2.03
CA ILE A 374 27.40 -21.12 -2.23
C ILE A 374 27.27 -20.00 -1.18
N GLY A 375 26.12 -19.90 -0.50
CA GLY A 375 25.84 -18.84 0.46
C GLY A 375 25.68 -17.45 -0.18
N ILE A 376 25.31 -16.46 0.65
CA ILE A 376 24.96 -15.10 0.24
C ILE A 376 25.81 -14.10 1.04
N PRO A 377 26.51 -13.14 0.39
CA PRO A 377 27.24 -12.06 1.06
C PRO A 377 26.34 -11.19 1.94
N ALA A 378 26.88 -10.59 3.01
CA ALA A 378 26.06 -9.89 4.01
C ALA A 378 25.40 -8.62 3.45
N GLU A 379 26.11 -7.93 2.57
CA GLU A 379 25.65 -6.75 1.82
C GLU A 379 24.45 -7.05 0.91
N GLU A 380 24.26 -8.31 0.52
CA GLU A 380 23.21 -8.76 -0.39
C GLU A 380 21.95 -9.27 0.33
N HIS A 381 21.97 -9.39 1.67
CA HIS A 381 20.88 -10.06 2.42
C HIS A 381 19.52 -9.36 2.29
N GLU A 382 19.51 -8.03 2.09
CA GLU A 382 18.27 -7.28 1.84
C GLU A 382 17.84 -7.35 0.37
N GLN A 383 18.82 -7.23 -0.55
CA GLN A 383 18.59 -7.14 -1.99
C GLN A 383 18.11 -8.47 -2.59
N VAL A 384 18.47 -9.63 -2.02
CA VAL A 384 17.97 -10.95 -2.49
C VAL A 384 16.45 -11.12 -2.37
N PHE A 385 15.77 -10.23 -1.66
CA PHE A 385 14.31 -10.18 -1.60
C PHE A 385 13.69 -9.15 -2.54
N GLU A 386 14.50 -8.42 -3.32
CA GLU A 386 14.04 -7.57 -4.41
C GLU A 386 13.75 -8.39 -5.66
N GLU A 387 12.78 -7.92 -6.45
CA GLU A 387 12.32 -8.60 -7.65
C GLU A 387 13.40 -8.63 -8.73
N PHE A 388 13.58 -9.80 -9.35
CA PHE A 388 14.59 -10.06 -10.39
C PHE A 388 16.04 -9.83 -9.94
N TYR A 389 16.28 -9.68 -8.64
CA TYR A 389 17.63 -9.56 -8.11
C TYR A 389 18.33 -10.91 -8.14
N GLN A 390 19.59 -10.92 -8.60
CA GLN A 390 20.43 -12.11 -8.65
C GLN A 390 21.86 -11.78 -8.27
N VAL A 391 22.39 -12.51 -7.29
CA VAL A 391 23.77 -12.36 -6.82
C VAL A 391 24.72 -12.84 -7.92
N ALA A 392 25.61 -11.95 -8.39
CA ALA A 392 26.72 -12.25 -9.29
C ALA A 392 26.37 -12.95 -10.63
N ASN A 393 25.34 -12.47 -11.36
CA ASN A 393 24.99 -13.00 -12.69
C ASN A 393 25.17 -11.98 -13.84
N PRO A 394 26.38 -11.82 -14.40
CA PRO A 394 26.62 -10.91 -15.52
C PRO A 394 26.04 -11.39 -16.87
N GLN A 395 25.50 -12.62 -16.97
CA GLN A 395 25.03 -13.19 -18.25
C GLN A 395 23.57 -13.67 -18.30
N ARG A 396 22.75 -13.50 -17.24
CA ARG A 396 21.33 -13.92 -17.20
C ARG A 396 21.11 -15.32 -17.80
N ASP A 397 21.86 -16.30 -17.30
CA ASP A 397 21.68 -17.69 -17.72
C ASP A 397 20.28 -18.18 -17.28
N ALA A 398 19.42 -18.53 -18.23
CA ALA A 398 18.03 -18.95 -17.98
C ALA A 398 17.93 -20.17 -17.04
N ARG A 399 19.02 -20.94 -16.89
CA ARG A 399 19.12 -22.08 -15.95
C ARG A 399 19.18 -21.65 -14.48
N GLN A 400 19.55 -20.40 -14.19
CA GLN A 400 19.71 -19.89 -12.83
C GLN A 400 18.39 -19.36 -12.22
N GLY A 401 17.32 -19.30 -13.02
CA GLY A 401 15.99 -18.82 -12.62
C GLY A 401 15.83 -17.32 -12.75
N HIS A 402 14.69 -16.79 -12.28
CA HIS A 402 14.23 -15.44 -12.64
C HIS A 402 14.26 -14.43 -11.49
N GLY A 403 14.82 -14.77 -10.33
CA GLY A 403 14.88 -13.86 -9.17
C GLY A 403 13.53 -13.52 -8.53
N LEU A 404 12.45 -14.24 -8.85
CA LEU A 404 11.11 -14.03 -8.27
C LEU A 404 10.81 -14.92 -7.06
N GLY A 405 11.60 -15.96 -6.83
CA GLY A 405 11.33 -16.97 -5.80
C GLY A 405 11.38 -16.42 -4.37
N LEU A 406 12.47 -15.74 -3.99
CA LEU A 406 12.63 -15.19 -2.63
C LEU A 406 11.70 -14.00 -2.32
N PRO A 407 11.46 -13.04 -3.25
CA PRO A 407 10.42 -12.03 -3.08
C PRO A 407 9.04 -12.64 -2.81
N THR A 408 8.66 -13.68 -3.57
CA THR A 408 7.40 -14.40 -3.38
C THR A 408 7.34 -15.06 -1.99
N VAL A 409 8.43 -15.69 -1.55
CA VAL A 409 8.49 -16.29 -0.21
C VAL A 409 8.31 -15.25 0.89
N LYS A 410 9.01 -14.12 0.81
CA LYS A 410 8.88 -13.03 1.79
C LYS A 410 7.43 -12.56 1.88
N ARG A 411 6.78 -12.31 0.75
CA ARG A 411 5.41 -11.83 0.71
C ARG A 411 4.38 -12.85 1.22
N LEU A 412 4.55 -14.13 0.86
CA LEU A 412 3.69 -15.20 1.36
C LEU A 412 3.82 -15.34 2.89
N VAL A 413 5.05 -15.29 3.42
CA VAL A 413 5.28 -15.36 4.88
C VAL A 413 4.65 -14.17 5.60
N GLU A 414 4.78 -12.95 5.07
CA GLU A 414 4.12 -11.76 5.59
C GLU A 414 2.59 -11.92 5.62
N MET A 415 1.99 -12.46 4.56
CA MET A 415 0.55 -12.71 4.47
C MET A 415 0.05 -13.78 5.45
N LEU A 416 0.86 -14.80 5.72
CA LEU A 416 0.56 -15.79 6.76
C LEU A 416 0.70 -15.20 8.18
N GLY A 417 1.28 -14.00 8.30
CA GLY A 417 1.47 -13.28 9.56
C GLY A 417 2.81 -13.57 10.24
N GLY A 418 3.79 -14.07 9.48
CA GLY A 418 5.13 -14.39 9.96
C GLY A 418 6.21 -13.42 9.46
N GLU A 419 7.42 -13.62 9.96
CA GLU A 419 8.62 -12.89 9.52
C GLU A 419 9.64 -13.89 8.94
N LEU A 420 10.09 -13.65 7.71
CA LEU A 420 11.15 -14.42 7.07
C LEU A 420 12.51 -13.88 7.49
N ARG A 421 13.38 -14.73 8.04
CA ARG A 421 14.76 -14.38 8.37
C ARG A 421 15.74 -15.28 7.63
N VAL A 422 16.83 -14.67 7.16
CA VAL A 422 17.94 -15.35 6.51
C VAL A 422 19.19 -15.26 7.37
N ARG A 423 19.96 -16.35 7.41
CA ARG A 423 21.34 -16.35 7.90
C ARG A 423 22.17 -17.08 6.86
N SER A 424 23.09 -16.38 6.21
CA SER A 424 23.93 -16.95 5.17
C SER A 424 25.32 -16.33 5.22
N ALA A 425 26.31 -17.07 4.73
CA ALA A 425 27.67 -16.56 4.53
C ALA A 425 28.30 -17.25 3.32
N PRO A 426 29.12 -16.55 2.52
CA PRO A 426 29.78 -17.15 1.36
C PRO A 426 30.52 -18.46 1.71
N GLY A 427 30.29 -19.50 0.90
CA GLY A 427 30.86 -20.84 1.05
C GLY A 427 30.36 -21.64 2.26
N ARG A 428 29.34 -21.16 2.99
CA ARG A 428 28.79 -21.84 4.18
C ARG A 428 27.30 -22.21 4.05
N GLY A 429 26.71 -21.97 2.89
CA GLY A 429 25.29 -22.17 2.63
C GLY A 429 24.39 -21.15 3.33
N SER A 430 23.08 -21.37 3.23
CA SER A 430 22.06 -20.47 3.76
C SER A 430 21.08 -21.18 4.70
N VAL A 431 20.51 -20.41 5.62
CA VAL A 431 19.43 -20.82 6.51
C VAL A 431 18.30 -19.82 6.38
N PHE A 432 17.16 -20.27 5.84
CA PHE A 432 15.92 -19.51 5.80
C PHE A 432 14.99 -20.02 6.89
N ARG A 433 14.45 -19.13 7.71
CA ARG A 433 13.48 -19.48 8.75
C ARG A 433 12.27 -18.55 8.75
N PHE A 434 11.11 -19.10 9.05
CA PHE A 434 9.88 -18.32 9.24
C PHE A 434 9.01 -18.97 10.32
N SER A 435 8.17 -18.17 10.97
CA SER A 435 7.29 -18.62 12.04
C SER A 435 6.02 -19.29 11.50
N VAL A 436 5.54 -20.32 12.19
CA VAL A 436 4.22 -20.95 11.96
C VAL A 436 3.44 -21.03 13.26
N GLN A 437 2.11 -20.90 13.16
CA GLN A 437 1.21 -20.94 14.31
C GLN A 437 0.91 -22.38 14.74
N ALA A 438 0.84 -22.61 16.06
CA ALA A 438 0.43 -23.90 16.58
C ALA A 438 -1.05 -24.15 16.30
N GLY A 439 -1.38 -25.37 15.87
CA GLY A 439 -2.76 -25.83 15.68
C GLY A 439 -3.17 -26.89 16.68
N GLU A 440 -4.45 -27.21 16.69
CA GLU A 440 -5.07 -28.16 17.62
C GLU A 440 -5.34 -29.49 16.94
N ALA A 441 -5.06 -30.60 17.63
CA ALA A 441 -5.27 -31.95 17.10
C ALA A 441 -6.74 -32.28 16.82
N GLY A 442 -7.66 -31.76 17.65
CA GLY A 442 -9.10 -31.95 17.48
C GLY A 442 -9.69 -31.19 16.29
N GLY A 443 -8.96 -30.23 15.71
CA GLY A 443 -9.40 -29.43 14.57
C GLY A 443 -9.03 -30.02 13.20
N ILE A 444 -8.35 -31.16 13.15
CA ILE A 444 -7.96 -31.82 11.89
C ILE A 444 -9.18 -32.55 11.30
N VAL A 445 -9.74 -32.02 10.22
CA VAL A 445 -10.97 -32.58 9.59
C VAL A 445 -10.64 -33.57 8.46
N ALA A 446 -9.46 -33.50 7.83
CA ALA A 446 -9.00 -34.41 6.78
C ALA A 446 -7.46 -34.49 6.71
N SER A 447 -6.92 -35.64 6.28
CA SER A 447 -5.48 -35.84 6.09
C SER A 447 -5.01 -35.20 4.77
N LEU A 448 -3.81 -34.61 4.78
CA LEU A 448 -3.19 -34.08 3.57
C LEU A 448 -2.71 -35.21 2.63
N ASN A 449 -2.49 -36.42 3.16
CA ASN A 449 -1.84 -37.52 2.43
C ASN A 449 -2.79 -38.68 2.10
N GLU A 450 -4.11 -38.46 2.01
CA GLU A 450 -4.99 -39.46 1.41
C GLU A 450 -4.64 -39.63 -0.09
N THR A 451 -3.69 -40.52 -0.35
CA THR A 451 -3.47 -41.12 -1.66
C THR A 451 -4.68 -41.97 -1.96
N VAL A 452 -5.46 -41.53 -2.95
CA VAL A 452 -6.44 -42.35 -3.65
C VAL A 452 -5.70 -43.51 -4.30
N VAL A 453 -5.61 -44.63 -3.59
CA VAL A 453 -5.19 -45.91 -4.14
C VAL A 453 -6.42 -46.52 -4.82
N GLY A 454 -6.41 -46.56 -6.16
CA GLY A 454 -7.33 -47.37 -6.95
C GLY A 454 -8.71 -46.76 -7.29
N GLY A 455 -8.75 -45.57 -7.89
CA GLY A 455 -9.97 -45.02 -8.52
C GLY A 455 -10.21 -45.56 -9.95
N PRO A 456 -11.45 -45.50 -10.47
CA PRO A 456 -11.84 -46.07 -11.77
C PRO A 456 -11.06 -45.46 -12.94
N SER A 457 -10.68 -46.30 -13.90
CA SER A 457 -9.94 -45.87 -15.10
C SER A 457 -10.74 -44.84 -15.91
N ALA A 458 -10.04 -43.84 -16.45
CA ALA A 458 -10.59 -42.88 -17.44
C ALA A 458 -11.08 -43.56 -18.73
N GLN A 459 -10.75 -44.84 -18.92
CA GLN A 459 -11.12 -45.65 -20.07
C GLN A 459 -12.65 -45.77 -20.24
N GLY A 460 -13.15 -45.45 -21.43
CA GLY A 460 -14.55 -45.58 -21.83
C GLY A 460 -15.48 -44.48 -21.30
N ARG A 461 -14.98 -43.52 -20.51
CA ARG A 461 -15.76 -42.38 -20.01
C ARG A 461 -16.05 -41.40 -21.15
N ARG A 462 -17.29 -40.93 -21.23
CA ARG A 462 -17.73 -39.90 -22.19
C ARG A 462 -17.53 -38.51 -21.59
N VAL A 463 -16.82 -37.64 -22.31
CA VAL A 463 -16.48 -36.30 -21.81
C VAL A 463 -16.95 -35.24 -22.80
N LEU A 464 -17.74 -34.28 -22.33
CA LEU A 464 -18.16 -33.11 -23.10
C LEU A 464 -17.26 -31.92 -22.73
N CYS A 465 -16.59 -31.33 -23.72
CA CYS A 465 -15.74 -30.16 -23.54
C CYS A 465 -16.40 -28.94 -24.20
N ILE A 466 -16.55 -27.84 -23.46
CA ILE A 466 -17.14 -26.59 -23.94
C ILE A 466 -16.09 -25.47 -23.84
N ASP A 467 -15.58 -25.00 -24.97
CA ASP A 467 -14.59 -23.91 -25.07
C ASP A 467 -14.72 -23.26 -26.47
N ASP A 468 -14.61 -21.94 -26.57
CA ASP A 468 -14.80 -21.22 -27.84
C ASP A 468 -13.56 -21.30 -28.76
N ASP A 469 -12.39 -21.60 -28.20
CA ASP A 469 -11.13 -21.79 -28.92
C ASP A 469 -11.02 -23.24 -29.46
N PRO A 470 -11.03 -23.43 -30.80
CA PRO A 470 -10.93 -24.75 -31.41
C PRO A 470 -9.59 -25.45 -31.09
N SER A 471 -8.52 -24.69 -30.86
CA SER A 471 -7.20 -25.24 -30.57
C SER A 471 -7.17 -25.90 -29.19
N ILE A 472 -7.87 -25.30 -28.21
CA ILE A 472 -8.00 -25.85 -26.85
C ILE A 472 -8.86 -27.12 -26.90
N LEU A 473 -9.96 -27.11 -27.64
CA LEU A 473 -10.81 -28.29 -27.83
C LEU A 473 -10.04 -29.46 -28.46
N GLU A 474 -9.27 -29.22 -29.52
CA GLU A 474 -8.42 -30.25 -30.15
C GLU A 474 -7.38 -30.82 -29.17
N GLY A 475 -6.73 -29.94 -28.40
CA GLY A 475 -5.76 -30.34 -27.38
C GLY A 475 -6.37 -31.19 -26.27
N LEU A 476 -7.53 -30.77 -25.73
CA LEU A 476 -8.26 -31.52 -24.72
C LEU A 476 -8.76 -32.86 -25.26
N ALA A 477 -9.33 -32.90 -26.47
CA ALA A 477 -9.80 -34.12 -27.10
C ALA A 477 -8.66 -35.12 -27.31
N SER A 478 -7.52 -34.68 -27.83
CA SER A 478 -6.33 -35.53 -28.01
C SER A 478 -5.79 -36.06 -26.69
N LEU A 479 -5.72 -35.21 -25.65
CA LEU A 479 -5.24 -35.59 -24.33
C LEU A 479 -6.15 -36.63 -23.64
N LEU A 480 -7.46 -36.37 -23.63
CA LEU A 480 -8.45 -37.23 -22.99
C LEU A 480 -8.65 -38.54 -23.76
N ALA A 481 -8.61 -38.52 -25.10
CA ALA A 481 -8.66 -39.73 -25.93
C ALA A 481 -7.46 -40.66 -25.65
N ARG A 482 -6.25 -40.10 -25.43
CA ARG A 482 -5.08 -40.87 -24.98
C ARG A 482 -5.25 -41.51 -23.60
N TRP A 483 -6.14 -40.98 -22.76
CA TRP A 483 -6.52 -41.60 -21.49
C TRP A 483 -7.68 -42.60 -21.64
N GLY A 484 -8.16 -42.82 -22.88
CA GLY A 484 -9.21 -43.77 -23.21
C GLY A 484 -10.63 -43.20 -23.14
N CYS A 485 -10.81 -41.88 -23.01
CA CYS A 485 -12.13 -41.25 -23.01
C CYS A 485 -12.71 -41.09 -24.42
N ASP A 486 -14.04 -41.10 -24.54
CA ASP A 486 -14.78 -40.67 -25.73
C ASP A 486 -15.15 -39.18 -25.56
N VAL A 487 -14.55 -38.30 -26.37
CA VAL A 487 -14.60 -36.85 -26.13
C VAL A 487 -15.36 -36.16 -27.24
N ARG A 488 -16.30 -35.27 -26.87
CA ARG A 488 -16.94 -34.34 -27.80
C ARG A 488 -16.65 -32.90 -27.41
N GLY A 489 -16.11 -32.13 -28.34
CA GLY A 489 -15.90 -30.69 -28.19
C GLY A 489 -17.05 -29.91 -28.79
N THR A 490 -17.50 -28.87 -28.09
CA THR A 490 -18.56 -27.95 -28.52
C THR A 490 -18.15 -26.52 -28.22
N ARG A 491 -18.55 -25.56 -29.05
CA ARG A 491 -18.02 -24.19 -28.97
C ARG A 491 -18.81 -23.26 -28.06
N ASP A 492 -20.06 -23.62 -27.79
CA ASP A 492 -20.96 -22.86 -26.94
C ASP A 492 -22.03 -23.77 -26.30
N GLU A 493 -22.93 -23.15 -25.54
CA GLU A 493 -24.07 -23.82 -24.92
C GLU A 493 -25.02 -24.45 -25.93
N VAL A 494 -25.23 -23.82 -27.09
CA VAL A 494 -26.20 -24.29 -28.09
C VAL A 494 -25.71 -25.60 -28.71
N ASP A 495 -24.45 -25.63 -29.12
CA ASP A 495 -23.79 -26.83 -29.63
C ASP A 495 -23.76 -27.95 -28.59
N ALA A 496 -23.47 -27.61 -27.33
CA ALA A 496 -23.48 -28.55 -26.21
C ALA A 496 -24.86 -29.21 -26.06
N LEU A 497 -25.94 -28.44 -26.06
CA LEU A 497 -27.30 -28.95 -25.95
C LEU A 497 -27.69 -29.81 -27.17
N ALA A 498 -27.34 -29.38 -28.38
CA ALA A 498 -27.60 -30.16 -29.60
C ALA A 498 -26.90 -31.53 -29.55
N VAL A 499 -25.67 -31.61 -29.03
CA VAL A 499 -24.96 -32.87 -28.83
C VAL A 499 -25.69 -33.79 -27.86
N LEU A 500 -26.28 -33.26 -26.77
CA LEU A 500 -27.07 -34.06 -25.84
C LEU A 500 -28.35 -34.60 -26.48
N GLU A 501 -29.00 -33.81 -27.35
CA GLU A 501 -30.19 -34.24 -28.09
C GLU A 501 -29.92 -35.42 -29.05
N THR A 502 -28.67 -35.58 -29.51
CA THR A 502 -28.26 -36.77 -30.29
C THR A 502 -28.18 -38.06 -29.46
N GLY A 503 -28.45 -38.01 -28.15
CA GLY A 503 -28.36 -39.14 -27.23
C GLY A 503 -26.98 -39.32 -26.57
N PHE A 504 -26.09 -38.32 -26.69
CA PHE A 504 -24.80 -38.35 -26.01
C PHE A 504 -24.97 -37.99 -24.53
N VAL A 505 -24.64 -38.92 -23.63
CA VAL A 505 -24.74 -38.73 -22.18
C VAL A 505 -23.32 -38.66 -21.61
N PRO A 506 -22.80 -37.48 -21.25
CA PRO A 506 -21.45 -37.36 -20.72
C PRO A 506 -21.35 -37.86 -19.26
N ASP A 507 -20.24 -38.50 -18.94
CA ASP A 507 -19.81 -38.82 -17.58
C ASP A 507 -19.11 -37.62 -16.91
N ALA A 508 -18.54 -36.71 -17.72
CA ALA A 508 -17.99 -35.45 -17.27
C ALA A 508 -18.23 -34.30 -18.27
N VAL A 509 -18.43 -33.09 -17.76
CA VAL A 509 -18.52 -31.86 -18.55
C VAL A 509 -17.41 -30.91 -18.10
N LEU A 510 -16.48 -30.60 -19.01
CA LEU A 510 -15.46 -29.57 -18.82
C LEU A 510 -15.91 -28.32 -19.55
N CYS A 511 -15.94 -27.17 -18.88
CA CYS A 511 -16.43 -25.94 -19.47
C CYS A 511 -15.50 -24.78 -19.15
N ASP A 512 -15.11 -24.00 -20.16
CA ASP A 512 -14.45 -22.72 -19.93
C ASP A 512 -15.44 -21.70 -19.35
N TYR A 513 -14.99 -20.91 -18.40
CA TYR A 513 -15.84 -19.91 -17.75
C TYR A 513 -16.22 -18.77 -18.70
N GLN A 514 -15.34 -18.42 -19.62
CA GLN A 514 -15.48 -17.24 -20.45
C GLN A 514 -15.77 -17.65 -21.89
N LEU A 515 -17.04 -17.90 -22.18
CA LEU A 515 -17.50 -18.26 -23.51
C LEU A 515 -17.82 -16.99 -24.32
N ALA A 516 -17.78 -17.11 -25.65
CA ALA A 516 -18.20 -16.05 -26.55
C ALA A 516 -19.67 -15.61 -26.32
N ASN A 517 -20.06 -14.46 -26.86
CA ASN A 517 -21.42 -13.91 -26.80
C ASN A 517 -21.94 -13.54 -25.39
N HIS A 518 -21.04 -13.12 -24.48
CA HIS A 518 -21.38 -12.67 -23.12
C HIS A 518 -22.11 -13.71 -22.24
N ARG A 519 -22.01 -15.00 -22.58
CA ARG A 519 -22.49 -16.08 -21.72
C ARG A 519 -21.35 -16.60 -20.86
N THR A 520 -21.66 -16.92 -19.60
CA THR A 520 -20.69 -17.53 -18.70
C THR A 520 -20.77 -19.05 -18.82
N GLY A 521 -19.62 -19.73 -18.68
CA GLY A 521 -19.56 -21.18 -18.61
C GLY A 521 -20.44 -21.76 -17.50
N ALA A 522 -20.64 -21.01 -16.41
CA ALA A 522 -21.57 -21.39 -15.35
C ALA A 522 -23.04 -21.50 -15.84
N GLN A 523 -23.48 -20.58 -16.70
CA GLN A 523 -24.81 -20.65 -17.32
C GLN A 523 -24.92 -21.86 -18.25
N ALA A 524 -23.90 -22.08 -19.09
CA ALA A 524 -23.86 -23.24 -19.99
C ALA A 524 -23.89 -24.56 -19.22
N LEU A 525 -23.09 -24.68 -18.17
CA LEU A 525 -23.04 -25.86 -17.29
C LEU A 525 -24.38 -26.10 -16.59
N THR A 526 -25.05 -25.03 -16.15
CA THR A 526 -26.38 -25.11 -15.53
C THR A 526 -27.43 -25.61 -16.53
N ALA A 527 -27.42 -25.10 -17.76
CA ALA A 527 -28.31 -25.54 -18.82
C ALA A 527 -28.10 -27.03 -19.17
N VAL A 528 -26.84 -27.45 -19.32
CA VAL A 528 -26.46 -28.85 -19.58
C VAL A 528 -26.93 -29.76 -18.44
N ARG A 529 -26.68 -29.38 -17.18
CA ARG A 529 -27.14 -30.14 -16.00
C ARG A 529 -28.66 -30.26 -15.95
N HIS A 530 -29.40 -29.20 -16.28
CA HIS A 530 -30.86 -29.21 -16.28
C HIS A 530 -31.42 -30.17 -17.34
N VAL A 531 -30.84 -30.22 -18.55
CA VAL A 531 -31.26 -31.18 -19.59
C VAL A 531 -30.97 -32.61 -19.17
N LEU A 532 -29.80 -32.87 -18.59
CA LEU A 532 -29.39 -34.21 -18.17
C LEU A 532 -30.19 -34.72 -16.97
N ALA A 533 -30.53 -33.84 -16.02
CA ALA A 533 -31.40 -34.17 -14.89
C ALA A 533 -32.80 -34.60 -15.36
N ARG A 534 -33.39 -33.89 -16.35
CA ARG A 534 -34.68 -34.29 -16.96
C ARG A 534 -34.62 -35.66 -17.64
N ALA A 535 -33.45 -36.08 -18.11
CA ALA A 535 -33.20 -37.40 -18.69
C ALA A 535 -32.84 -38.47 -17.63
N GLY A 536 -32.89 -38.14 -16.33
CA GLY A 536 -32.58 -39.06 -15.23
C GLY A 536 -31.09 -39.17 -14.86
N HIS A 537 -30.25 -38.23 -15.31
CA HIS A 537 -28.82 -38.21 -15.06
C HIS A 537 -28.41 -37.05 -14.14
N GLU A 538 -28.56 -37.23 -12.82
CA GLU A 538 -28.34 -36.18 -11.82
C GLU A 538 -26.89 -36.10 -11.30
N ASN A 539 -26.12 -37.19 -11.37
CA ASN A 539 -24.76 -37.30 -10.83
C ASN A 539 -23.67 -37.20 -11.90
N ILE A 540 -23.62 -36.08 -12.62
CA ILE A 540 -22.61 -35.84 -13.67
C ILE A 540 -21.47 -35.01 -13.10
N VAL A 541 -20.23 -35.44 -13.37
CA VAL A 541 -19.05 -34.67 -12.97
C VAL A 541 -19.01 -33.40 -13.80
N THR A 542 -18.89 -32.25 -13.14
CA THR A 542 -18.73 -30.96 -13.82
C THR A 542 -17.45 -30.31 -13.36
N LEU A 543 -16.75 -29.65 -14.28
CA LEU A 543 -15.48 -29.00 -14.01
C LEU A 543 -15.40 -27.70 -14.80
N LEU A 544 -15.20 -26.61 -14.09
CA LEU A 544 -15.06 -25.30 -14.70
C LEU A 544 -13.57 -24.96 -14.83
N ILE A 545 -13.15 -24.49 -16.00
CA ILE A 545 -11.79 -24.00 -16.25
C ILE A 545 -11.91 -22.49 -16.45
N THR A 546 -11.04 -21.68 -15.86
CA THR A 546 -11.14 -20.22 -15.97
C THR A 546 -9.80 -19.54 -16.05
N GLY A 547 -9.68 -18.50 -16.89
CA GLY A 547 -8.56 -17.56 -16.88
C GLY A 547 -8.72 -16.42 -15.88
N ASP A 548 -9.92 -16.25 -15.30
CA ASP A 548 -10.20 -15.22 -14.30
C ASP A 548 -9.67 -15.66 -12.91
N MET A 549 -9.03 -14.73 -12.23
CA MET A 549 -8.08 -15.03 -11.16
C MET A 549 -8.53 -14.64 -9.76
N ALA A 550 -9.78 -14.21 -9.57
CA ALA A 550 -10.58 -14.26 -8.32
C ALA A 550 -11.80 -13.33 -8.42
N SER A 551 -12.96 -13.88 -8.79
CA SER A 551 -14.24 -13.16 -8.73
C SER A 551 -15.11 -13.72 -7.60
N ALA A 552 -15.93 -12.86 -6.98
CA ALA A 552 -16.93 -13.29 -5.99
C ALA A 552 -17.89 -14.34 -6.58
N GLU A 553 -18.11 -14.30 -7.90
CA GLU A 553 -18.92 -15.25 -8.66
C GLU A 553 -18.28 -16.66 -8.66
N LEU A 554 -16.97 -16.78 -8.84
CA LEU A 554 -16.27 -18.07 -8.78
C LEU A 554 -16.31 -18.70 -7.37
N ALA A 555 -16.22 -17.87 -6.33
CA ALA A 555 -16.36 -18.35 -4.94
C ALA A 555 -17.78 -18.85 -4.65
N ALA A 556 -18.81 -18.18 -5.19
CA ALA A 556 -20.20 -18.63 -5.07
C ALA A 556 -20.45 -19.96 -5.81
N LEU A 557 -19.80 -20.18 -6.96
CA LEU A 557 -19.91 -21.43 -7.71
C LEU A 557 -19.24 -22.62 -6.99
N ALA A 558 -18.11 -22.38 -6.32
CA ALA A 558 -17.47 -23.39 -5.48
C ALA A 558 -18.37 -23.83 -4.30
N LEU A 559 -19.12 -22.89 -3.69
CA LEU A 559 -20.12 -23.18 -2.66
C LEU A 559 -21.31 -24.00 -3.18
N GLN A 560 -21.60 -23.94 -4.49
CA GLN A 560 -22.60 -24.78 -5.15
C GLN A 560 -22.07 -26.16 -5.55
N GLY A 561 -20.84 -26.50 -5.16
CA GLY A 561 -20.23 -27.81 -5.41
C GLY A 561 -19.67 -27.99 -6.82
N ILE A 562 -19.42 -26.91 -7.58
CA ILE A 562 -18.76 -26.96 -8.88
C ILE A 562 -17.25 -26.73 -8.70
N PRO A 563 -16.39 -27.72 -8.92
CA PRO A 563 -14.95 -27.57 -8.88
C PRO A 563 -14.45 -26.61 -9.97
N VAL A 564 -13.50 -25.73 -9.61
CA VAL A 564 -12.90 -24.74 -10.51
C VAL A 564 -11.39 -24.97 -10.63
N LEU A 565 -10.88 -25.00 -11.86
CA LEU A 565 -9.45 -24.97 -12.17
C LEU A 565 -9.08 -23.66 -12.85
N HIS A 566 -7.99 -23.05 -12.40
CA HIS A 566 -7.47 -21.84 -13.03
C HIS A 566 -6.46 -22.18 -14.12
N LYS A 567 -6.60 -21.54 -15.29
CA LYS A 567 -5.61 -21.57 -16.37
C LYS A 567 -4.31 -20.90 -15.86
N PRO A 568 -3.11 -21.45 -16.17
CA PRO A 568 -2.86 -22.63 -17.00
C PRO A 568 -3.09 -23.96 -16.24
N VAL A 569 -3.78 -24.91 -16.89
CA VAL A 569 -4.05 -26.25 -16.34
C VAL A 569 -3.10 -27.29 -16.96
N THR A 570 -2.27 -27.91 -16.12
CA THR A 570 -1.38 -29.01 -16.57
C THR A 570 -2.15 -30.33 -16.75
N PRO A 571 -1.76 -31.23 -17.68
CA PRO A 571 -2.38 -32.55 -17.85
C PRO A 571 -2.46 -33.38 -16.56
N ALA A 572 -1.40 -33.40 -15.75
CA ALA A 572 -1.37 -34.15 -14.50
C ALA A 572 -2.41 -33.65 -13.48
N ARG A 573 -2.53 -32.32 -13.35
CA ARG A 573 -3.54 -31.68 -12.49
C ARG A 573 -4.96 -31.96 -12.97
N LEU A 574 -5.21 -31.84 -14.27
CA LEU A 574 -6.52 -32.14 -14.86
C LEU A 574 -6.92 -33.59 -14.61
N ARG A 575 -6.01 -34.53 -14.89
CA ARG A 575 -6.22 -35.97 -14.68
C ARG A 575 -6.58 -36.28 -13.23
N ARG A 576 -5.77 -35.80 -12.29
CA ARG A 576 -5.99 -36.04 -10.85
C ARG A 576 -7.34 -35.50 -10.41
N THR A 577 -7.71 -34.30 -10.84
CA THR A 577 -9.02 -33.70 -10.52
C THR A 577 -10.17 -34.55 -11.06
N LEU A 578 -10.10 -34.98 -12.32
CA LEU A 578 -11.14 -35.84 -12.90
C LEU A 578 -11.25 -37.19 -12.21
N GLU A 579 -10.12 -37.84 -11.90
CA GLU A 579 -10.09 -39.12 -11.17
C GLU A 579 -10.73 -38.98 -9.77
N MET A 580 -10.43 -37.91 -9.03
CA MET A 580 -11.06 -37.62 -7.74
C MET A 580 -12.57 -37.39 -7.86
N LEU A 581 -13.00 -36.61 -8.86
CA LEU A 581 -14.41 -36.28 -9.06
C LEU A 581 -15.24 -37.50 -9.51
N TRP A 582 -14.70 -38.34 -10.38
CA TRP A 582 -15.36 -39.59 -10.77
C TRP A 582 -15.51 -40.52 -9.56
N GLN A 583 -14.48 -40.63 -8.72
CA GLN A 583 -14.57 -41.47 -7.53
C GLN A 583 -15.62 -40.97 -6.53
N GLN A 584 -15.72 -39.67 -6.31
CA GLN A 584 -16.78 -39.07 -5.48
C GLN A 584 -18.17 -39.36 -6.05
N ALA A 585 -18.36 -39.17 -7.36
CA ALA A 585 -19.64 -39.43 -8.01
C ALA A 585 -20.08 -40.92 -7.91
N GLU A 586 -19.15 -41.87 -7.99
CA GLU A 586 -19.45 -43.29 -7.77
C GLU A 586 -19.82 -43.61 -6.31
N LEU A 587 -19.12 -43.01 -5.35
CA LEU A 587 -19.42 -43.16 -3.92
C LEU A 587 -20.82 -42.62 -3.58
N ASP A 588 -21.19 -41.48 -4.16
CA ASP A 588 -22.50 -40.86 -3.96
C ASP A 588 -23.62 -41.69 -4.60
N LYS A 589 -23.39 -42.26 -5.80
CA LYS A 589 -24.31 -43.25 -6.40
C LYS A 589 -24.46 -44.47 -5.50
N GLY A 590 -23.37 -45.04 -4.99
CA GLY A 590 -23.41 -46.21 -4.11
C GLY A 590 -24.19 -45.97 -2.81
N ARG A 591 -24.04 -44.78 -2.21
CA ARG A 591 -24.81 -44.37 -1.01
C ARG A 591 -26.29 -44.17 -1.32
N ALA A 592 -26.64 -43.56 -2.46
CA ALA A 592 -28.03 -43.38 -2.87
C ALA A 592 -28.73 -44.73 -3.11
N THR A 593 -28.05 -45.67 -3.78
CA THR A 593 -28.59 -47.02 -4.02
C THR A 593 -28.73 -47.83 -2.73
N ALA A 594 -27.77 -47.72 -1.80
CA ALA A 594 -27.86 -48.36 -0.49
C ALA A 594 -28.99 -47.78 0.39
N ALA A 595 -29.19 -46.45 0.35
CA ALA A 595 -30.28 -45.79 1.06
C ALA A 595 -31.67 -46.14 0.48
N LEU A 596 -31.77 -46.37 -0.83
CA LEU A 596 -32.98 -46.88 -1.49
C LEU A 596 -33.23 -48.35 -1.14
N ALA A 597 -32.20 -49.20 -1.09
CA ALA A 597 -32.31 -50.61 -0.68
C ALA A 597 -32.74 -50.75 0.79
N LEU A 598 -32.19 -49.94 1.71
CA LEU A 598 -32.60 -49.90 3.11
C LEU A 598 -34.05 -49.40 3.31
N ARG A 599 -34.58 -48.59 2.39
CA ARG A 599 -36.00 -48.20 2.38
C ARG A 599 -36.91 -49.31 1.85
N ALA A 600 -36.48 -50.06 0.85
CA ALA A 600 -37.22 -51.21 0.33
C ALA A 600 -37.31 -52.37 1.36
N ASP A 601 -36.21 -52.68 2.05
CA ASP A 601 -36.18 -53.69 3.13
C ASP A 601 -37.03 -53.27 4.35
N GLY A 602 -37.17 -51.96 4.60
CA GLY A 602 -38.00 -51.40 5.65
C GLY A 602 -39.50 -51.54 5.39
N GLU A 603 -39.93 -51.53 4.13
CA GLU A 603 -41.34 -51.72 3.73
C GLU A 603 -41.74 -53.21 3.70
N GLU A 604 -40.84 -54.12 3.29
CA GLU A 604 -41.10 -55.56 3.38
C GLU A 604 -41.08 -56.08 4.84
N GLY A 605 -40.26 -55.49 5.72
CA GLY A 605 -40.23 -55.82 7.15
C GLY A 605 -41.46 -55.34 7.94
N ALA A 606 -42.20 -54.35 7.44
CA ALA A 606 -43.43 -53.84 8.05
C ALA A 606 -44.67 -54.67 7.66
N ALA A 607 -44.69 -55.25 6.45
CA ALA A 607 -45.78 -56.13 6.00
C ALA A 607 -45.77 -57.50 6.69
N GLY A 608 -44.58 -58.03 7.08
CA GLY A 608 -44.46 -59.35 7.73
C GLY A 608 -44.69 -59.37 9.24
N LYS A 609 -44.78 -58.22 9.92
CA LYS A 609 -44.97 -58.14 11.40
C LYS A 609 -46.38 -57.83 11.85
N ALA A 610 -47.29 -57.48 10.94
CA ALA A 610 -48.69 -57.16 11.28
C ALA A 610 -49.58 -58.40 11.51
N GLU A 611 -49.15 -59.61 11.13
CA GLU A 611 -49.97 -60.84 11.25
C GLU A 611 -49.67 -61.72 12.50
N SER A 612 -48.71 -61.36 13.36
CA SER A 612 -48.32 -62.23 14.50
C SER A 612 -48.71 -61.73 15.91
N TRP A 613 -49.39 -60.59 16.04
CA TRP A 613 -49.70 -59.98 17.37
C TRP A 613 -51.20 -59.83 17.66
N SER A 614 -52.03 -60.75 17.18
CA SER A 614 -53.50 -60.76 17.42
C SER A 614 -53.99 -62.02 18.18
N ALA A 615 -53.18 -62.57 19.09
CA ALA A 615 -53.62 -63.68 19.94
C ALA A 615 -52.91 -63.70 21.30
N ASN A 616 -53.38 -62.84 22.23
CA ASN A 616 -53.73 -63.22 23.61
C ASN A 616 -54.01 -61.97 24.44
N GLY A 617 -55.22 -61.92 25.00
CA GLY A 617 -55.59 -60.90 25.97
C GLY A 617 -55.03 -61.16 27.37
N VAL A 618 -55.05 -60.13 28.22
CA VAL A 618 -55.90 -60.05 29.43
C VAL A 618 -55.47 -58.81 30.25
N MET A 619 -56.50 -58.12 30.74
CA MET A 619 -56.56 -57.01 31.69
C MET A 619 -55.38 -56.77 32.65
N ARG A 620 -55.10 -55.47 32.90
CA ARG A 620 -55.25 -54.85 34.23
C ARG A 620 -55.20 -53.32 34.18
N GLU A 621 -56.26 -52.70 34.71
CA GLU A 621 -56.34 -51.29 35.13
C GLU A 621 -55.38 -51.00 36.29
N ALA A 622 -54.83 -49.77 36.35
CA ALA A 622 -55.01 -48.87 37.50
C ALA A 622 -54.36 -47.49 37.28
N ALA A 623 -55.16 -46.48 37.62
CA ALA A 623 -54.93 -45.05 37.73
C ALA A 623 -53.62 -44.60 38.44
N ASN A 624 -53.05 -43.47 37.99
CA ASN A 624 -53.09 -42.22 38.75
C ASN A 624 -52.54 -41.03 37.95
N GLY A 625 -53.19 -39.87 38.15
CA GLY A 625 -52.98 -38.62 37.42
C GLY A 625 -51.78 -37.75 37.86
N PRO A 626 -51.65 -36.56 37.24
CA PRO A 626 -50.50 -35.63 37.26
C PRO A 626 -50.58 -34.70 38.50
N PRO A 627 -49.75 -33.63 38.73
CA PRO A 627 -48.90 -32.86 37.80
C PRO A 627 -47.53 -32.41 38.37
N ASP A 628 -46.71 -31.70 37.61
CA ASP A 628 -46.63 -30.23 37.67
C ASP A 628 -45.31 -29.67 37.09
N GLU A 629 -45.47 -28.47 36.59
CA GLU A 629 -44.55 -27.61 35.89
C GLU A 629 -43.37 -27.12 36.77
N ALA A 630 -42.34 -26.64 36.04
CA ALA A 630 -41.77 -25.30 36.19
C ALA A 630 -40.30 -25.19 36.65
N ARG A 631 -39.53 -24.57 35.72
CA ARG A 631 -38.46 -23.56 35.93
C ARG A 631 -37.10 -24.11 36.42
N ILE A 632 -35.96 -23.78 35.83
CA ILE A 632 -35.52 -22.59 35.06
C ILE A 632 -34.66 -23.02 33.88
#